data_AF-A0AAF3FBT9-F1
#
_entry.id   AF-A0AAF3FBT9-F1
#
_cell.length_a   1.000
_cell.length_b   1.000
_cell.length_c   1.000
_cell.angle_alpha   90.00
_cell.angle_beta   90.00
_cell.angle_gamma   90.00
#
_symmetry.space_group_name_H-M   'P 1'
#
loop_
_entity.id
_entity.type
_entity.pdbx_description
1 polymer ?
#
loop_
_entity_poly.entity_id
_entity_poly.type
_entity_poly.pdbx_seq_one_letter_code
_entity_poly.pdbx_strand_id
1 'polypeptide(L)'
;MKRSMEATGSSSSNQEKRLKEDLKQVGYNSDEEQSGKTVFKRMFKFYKKRAPPPDFSDVIDPSIVNEARGIQIQSLATNEKFLFNETHRDMLGLKDPSDWKVTTIKGREGLYILPGIVREDAHLKWLDRTFKYAEPPNVTNLTAHGTSPTSDVLKAVGKNLRWTTLGVDYNWVTKEYPFEKRQFPTELSRLAEFVCAIVGVGELKADAAIVNYYPPKSTLSPHQDRSERDLTRALVSVSFGQSAVYLTGGNSLDEPVDALWLHSGDVLVMHADQRLVYHAVPCIVSTRKFTGPDGAYSKELLDYASTSRVNITIRQVNE
;
A
#
# COMPACT_ATOMS: atom_id res chain seq x y z
N MET A 1 42.53 -37.03 31.24
CA MET A 1 41.42 -36.87 30.28
C MET A 1 40.53 -35.73 30.77
N LYS A 2 40.63 -34.55 30.16
CA LYS A 2 39.74 -33.40 30.40
C LYS A 2 38.52 -33.53 29.49
N ARG A 3 37.30 -33.44 30.02
CA ARG A 3 36.13 -32.90 29.31
C ARG A 3 35.24 -32.18 30.33
N SER A 4 35.30 -30.86 30.28
CA SER A 4 34.46 -29.93 31.02
C SER A 4 33.11 -29.81 30.29
N MET A 5 32.02 -29.82 31.07
CA MET A 5 30.71 -29.34 30.65
C MET A 5 30.74 -27.80 30.64
N GLU A 6 30.36 -27.17 29.53
CA GLU A 6 30.05 -25.74 29.48
C GLU A 6 28.75 -25.50 28.71
N ALA A 7 28.04 -24.49 29.20
CA ALA A 7 26.63 -24.23 29.06
C ALA A 7 26.20 -23.75 27.66
N THR A 8 25.09 -24.29 27.18
CA THR A 8 24.31 -23.77 26.06
C THR A 8 23.37 -22.66 26.56
N GLY A 9 23.82 -21.41 26.49
CA GLY A 9 23.06 -20.26 27.01
C GLY A 9 23.22 -18.94 26.26
N SER A 10 23.57 -18.93 24.96
CA SER A 10 23.83 -17.66 24.24
C SER A 10 23.18 -17.49 22.86
N SER A 11 22.34 -18.42 22.38
CA SER A 11 21.73 -18.29 21.04
C SER A 11 20.48 -17.39 20.99
N SER A 12 19.68 -17.38 22.07
CA SER A 12 18.42 -16.62 22.13
C SER A 12 18.63 -15.09 22.22
N SER A 13 19.65 -14.64 22.95
CA SER A 13 19.93 -13.20 23.14
C SER A 13 20.54 -12.54 21.89
N ASN A 14 21.25 -13.31 21.06
CA ASN A 14 21.82 -12.82 19.80
C ASN A 14 20.80 -12.73 18.66
N GLN A 15 19.79 -13.62 18.63
CA GLN A 15 18.66 -13.49 17.69
C GLN A 15 17.78 -12.28 18.00
N GLU A 16 17.56 -11.99 19.29
CA GLU A 16 16.75 -10.83 19.71
C GLU A 16 17.46 -9.48 19.45
N LYS A 17 18.81 -9.46 19.53
CA LYS A 17 19.63 -8.32 19.10
C LYS A 17 19.58 -8.08 17.60
N ARG A 18 19.70 -9.13 16.78
CA ARG A 18 19.52 -9.04 15.32
C ARG A 18 18.12 -8.56 14.93
N LEU A 19 17.08 -9.03 15.63
CA LEU A 19 15.71 -8.56 15.44
C LEU A 19 15.58 -7.03 15.64
N LYS A 20 16.29 -6.48 16.63
CA LYS A 20 16.33 -5.03 16.91
C LYS A 20 17.18 -4.25 15.91
N GLU A 21 18.23 -4.85 15.35
CA GLU A 21 19.12 -4.22 14.36
C GLU A 21 18.52 -4.21 12.95
N ASP A 22 17.82 -5.28 12.55
CA ASP A 22 17.11 -5.34 11.26
C ASP A 22 15.86 -4.46 11.28
N LEU A 23 15.14 -4.39 12.42
CA LEU A 23 14.08 -3.41 12.61
C LEU A 23 14.62 -1.97 12.48
N LYS A 24 15.84 -1.67 12.97
CA LYS A 24 16.46 -0.35 12.78
C LYS A 24 16.79 -0.05 11.31
N GLN A 25 17.14 -1.06 10.50
CA GLN A 25 17.39 -0.91 9.07
C GLN A 25 16.11 -0.81 8.22
N VAL A 26 14.97 -1.31 8.71
CA VAL A 26 13.63 -0.99 8.20
C VAL A 26 13.17 0.35 8.78
N GLY A 27 13.89 1.43 8.45
CA GLY A 27 13.47 2.81 8.75
C GLY A 27 13.21 3.15 10.22
N TYR A 28 13.84 2.44 11.16
CA TYR A 28 13.76 2.72 12.60
C TYR A 28 15.13 3.14 13.13
N ASN A 29 15.85 4.00 12.40
CA ASN A 29 17.07 4.58 12.94
C ASN A 29 16.77 5.70 13.94
N SER A 30 17.66 5.78 14.92
CA SER A 30 17.72 6.60 16.12
C SER A 30 17.70 8.11 15.88
N ASP A 31 16.60 8.61 15.33
CA ASP A 31 16.29 10.04 15.15
C ASP A 31 15.53 10.64 16.36
N GLU A 32 15.53 9.97 17.52
CA GLU A 32 14.79 10.45 18.70
C GLU A 32 15.32 11.80 19.23
N GLU A 33 16.57 12.18 18.93
CA GLU A 33 17.15 13.47 19.32
C GLU A 33 16.90 14.63 18.34
N GLN A 34 16.35 14.38 17.13
CA GLN A 34 15.96 15.44 16.17
C GLN A 34 14.48 15.38 15.76
N SER A 35 13.67 14.67 16.55
CA SER A 35 12.24 14.45 16.34
C SER A 35 11.43 15.76 16.38
N GLY A 36 11.10 16.33 15.22
CA GLY A 36 10.06 17.38 15.07
C GLY A 36 10.39 18.60 14.22
N LYS A 37 11.56 18.66 13.58
CA LYS A 37 11.98 19.88 12.86
C LYS A 37 11.16 20.21 11.61
N THR A 38 10.74 19.20 10.84
CA THR A 38 10.06 19.47 9.56
C THR A 38 8.55 19.40 9.66
N VAL A 39 7.86 20.10 8.74
CA VAL A 39 6.39 20.09 8.64
C VAL A 39 5.86 18.65 8.53
N PHE A 40 6.45 17.86 7.65
CA PHE A 40 6.04 16.47 7.43
C PHE A 40 6.24 15.59 8.67
N LYS A 41 7.42 15.65 9.30
CA LYS A 41 7.71 14.83 10.50
C LYS A 41 6.77 15.17 11.66
N ARG A 42 6.37 16.45 11.82
CA ARG A 42 5.36 16.86 12.81
C ARG A 42 3.98 16.28 12.50
N MET A 43 3.51 16.41 11.26
CA MET A 43 2.22 15.87 10.81
C MET A 43 2.16 14.34 11.01
N PHE A 44 3.23 13.64 10.62
CA PHE A 44 3.35 12.19 10.81
C PHE A 44 3.26 11.79 12.29
N LYS A 45 3.99 12.49 13.18
CA LYS A 45 3.97 12.20 14.63
C LYS A 45 2.60 12.48 15.24
N PHE A 46 1.92 13.53 14.80
CA PHE A 46 0.57 13.87 15.24
C PHE A 46 -0.39 12.70 14.95
N TYR A 47 -0.49 12.28 13.68
CA TYR A 47 -1.42 11.20 13.30
C TYR A 47 -1.01 9.80 13.78
N LYS A 48 0.29 9.58 14.08
CA LYS A 48 0.80 8.31 14.64
C LYS A 48 0.42 8.12 16.13
N LYS A 49 0.05 9.19 16.84
CA LYS A 49 -0.31 9.15 18.27
C LYS A 49 -1.53 8.24 18.50
N ARG A 50 -1.58 7.57 19.66
CA ARG A 50 -2.66 6.60 19.99
C ARG A 50 -3.39 6.86 21.28
N ALA A 51 -2.73 7.50 22.24
CA ALA A 51 -3.26 7.74 23.57
C ALA A 51 -2.96 9.20 23.99
N PRO A 52 -3.97 10.11 23.96
CA PRO A 52 -5.22 9.95 23.20
C PRO A 52 -4.95 9.84 21.69
N PRO A 53 -5.87 9.23 20.91
CA PRO A 53 -5.80 9.29 19.46
C PRO A 53 -5.89 10.75 18.98
N PRO A 54 -5.34 11.08 17.81
CA PRO A 54 -5.48 12.41 17.21
C PRO A 54 -6.93 12.68 16.84
N ASP A 55 -7.26 13.96 16.69
CA ASP A 55 -8.46 14.37 15.98
C ASP A 55 -8.26 14.13 14.48
N PHE A 56 -9.31 13.62 13.83
CA PHE A 56 -9.31 13.32 12.40
C PHE A 56 -10.26 14.23 11.61
N SER A 57 -10.87 15.24 12.24
CA SER A 57 -11.79 16.19 11.59
C SER A 57 -11.19 16.88 10.35
N ASP A 58 -9.88 17.11 10.37
CA ASP A 58 -9.16 17.79 9.29
C ASP A 58 -8.65 16.83 8.21
N VAL A 59 -8.78 15.51 8.38
CA VAL A 59 -8.41 14.54 7.34
C VAL A 59 -9.43 14.63 6.20
N ILE A 60 -8.93 14.83 4.99
CA ILE A 60 -9.74 14.96 3.78
C ILE A 60 -10.37 13.60 3.45
N ASP A 61 -11.69 13.57 3.37
CA ASP A 61 -12.40 12.47 2.71
C ASP A 61 -12.50 12.79 1.21
N PRO A 62 -11.79 12.04 0.34
CA PRO A 62 -11.79 12.30 -1.10
C PRO A 62 -13.15 12.02 -1.76
N SER A 63 -14.09 11.35 -1.07
CA SER A 63 -15.44 11.11 -1.61
C SER A 63 -16.40 12.29 -1.46
N ILE A 64 -15.99 13.32 -0.70
CA ILE A 64 -16.83 14.48 -0.36
C ILE A 64 -16.26 15.74 -1.03
N VAL A 65 -17.11 16.43 -1.82
CA VAL A 65 -16.74 17.72 -2.42
C VAL A 65 -16.48 18.75 -1.33
N ASN A 66 -15.35 19.46 -1.44
CA ASN A 66 -15.06 20.58 -0.56
C ASN A 66 -14.19 21.62 -1.29
N GLU A 67 -14.87 22.53 -2.00
CA GLU A 67 -14.22 23.57 -2.81
C GLU A 67 -13.36 24.52 -1.97
N ALA A 68 -13.75 24.77 -0.71
CA ALA A 68 -12.99 25.63 0.20
C ALA A 68 -11.59 25.05 0.51
N ARG A 69 -11.45 23.72 0.46
CA ARG A 69 -10.18 23.00 0.59
C ARG A 69 -9.54 22.66 -0.76
N GLY A 70 -10.08 23.19 -1.86
CA GLY A 70 -9.58 22.93 -3.21
C GLY A 70 -9.83 21.51 -3.71
N ILE A 71 -10.77 20.78 -3.11
CA ILE A 71 -11.13 19.41 -3.50
C ILE A 71 -12.17 19.49 -4.61
N GLN A 72 -11.82 18.96 -5.78
CA GLN A 72 -12.69 18.89 -6.94
C GLN A 72 -12.99 17.44 -7.26
N ILE A 73 -14.26 17.15 -7.54
CA ILE A 73 -14.70 15.81 -7.93
C ILE A 73 -15.32 15.89 -9.30
N GLN A 74 -14.79 15.10 -10.24
CA GLN A 74 -15.28 15.01 -11.60
C GLN A 74 -15.91 13.64 -11.83
N SER A 75 -17.09 13.63 -12.45
CA SER A 75 -17.68 12.40 -12.97
C SER A 75 -17.08 12.10 -14.33
N LEU A 76 -16.90 10.83 -14.66
CA LEU A 76 -16.30 10.44 -15.92
C LEU A 76 -17.30 10.60 -17.07
N ALA A 77 -16.85 11.19 -18.18
CA ALA A 77 -17.61 11.19 -19.42
C ALA A 77 -17.65 9.78 -19.99
N THR A 78 -18.85 9.26 -20.24
CA THR A 78 -19.16 7.86 -20.60
C THR A 78 -18.59 7.34 -21.93
N ASN A 79 -17.67 8.07 -22.58
CA ASN A 79 -17.07 7.66 -23.85
C ASN A 79 -16.05 6.52 -23.70
N GLU A 80 -15.60 6.21 -22.49
CA GLU A 80 -14.63 5.13 -22.23
C GLU A 80 -15.28 3.75 -21.95
N LYS A 81 -16.61 3.63 -22.07
CA LYS A 81 -17.31 2.33 -21.95
C LYS A 81 -16.74 1.24 -22.85
N PHE A 82 -16.10 1.62 -23.97
CA PHE A 82 -15.50 0.68 -24.92
C PHE A 82 -14.23 -0.02 -24.43
N LEU A 83 -13.55 0.48 -23.38
CA LEU A 83 -12.39 -0.19 -22.79
C LEU A 83 -12.80 -1.36 -21.87
N PHE A 84 -14.06 -1.37 -21.41
CA PHE A 84 -14.58 -2.31 -20.42
C PHE A 84 -15.60 -3.28 -21.01
N ASN A 85 -15.15 -4.48 -21.39
CA ASN A 85 -16.10 -5.59 -21.50
C ASN A 85 -16.53 -6.04 -20.08
N GLU A 86 -17.75 -6.58 -19.97
CA GLU A 86 -18.34 -7.02 -18.70
C GLU A 86 -17.45 -8.04 -17.97
N THR A 87 -16.82 -8.95 -18.72
CA THR A 87 -15.89 -9.96 -18.20
C THR A 87 -14.73 -9.36 -17.41
N HIS A 88 -14.08 -8.29 -17.91
CA HIS A 88 -12.98 -7.65 -17.20
C HIS A 88 -13.47 -6.93 -15.92
N ARG A 89 -14.66 -6.32 -15.95
CA ARG A 89 -15.23 -5.69 -14.74
C ARG A 89 -15.47 -6.71 -13.65
N ASP A 90 -16.00 -7.86 -14.00
CA ASP A 90 -16.31 -8.90 -13.02
C ASP A 90 -15.05 -9.60 -12.50
N MET A 91 -14.06 -9.81 -13.37
CA MET A 91 -12.74 -10.28 -12.94
C MET A 91 -12.11 -9.35 -11.90
N LEU A 92 -12.21 -8.03 -12.10
CA LEU A 92 -11.65 -7.02 -11.21
C LEU A 92 -12.60 -6.64 -10.06
N GLY A 93 -13.87 -7.06 -10.11
CA GLY A 93 -14.89 -6.68 -9.15
C GLY A 93 -15.14 -5.17 -9.10
N LEU A 94 -15.07 -4.49 -10.25
CA LEU A 94 -15.24 -3.04 -10.33
C LEU A 94 -16.72 -2.63 -10.46
N LYS A 95 -17.06 -1.46 -9.92
CA LYS A 95 -18.35 -0.80 -10.17
C LYS A 95 -18.45 -0.36 -11.62
N ASP A 96 -19.65 -0.01 -12.07
CA ASP A 96 -19.81 0.59 -13.40
C ASP A 96 -18.98 1.89 -13.48
N PRO A 97 -18.16 2.10 -14.53
CA PRO A 97 -17.41 3.34 -14.71
C PRO A 97 -18.28 4.60 -14.69
N SER A 98 -19.58 4.51 -15.00
CA SER A 98 -20.50 5.65 -14.86
C SER A 98 -20.68 6.12 -13.41
N ASP A 99 -20.42 5.24 -12.44
CA ASP A 99 -20.52 5.55 -11.01
C ASP A 99 -19.19 6.06 -10.42
N TRP A 100 -18.12 6.03 -11.21
CA TRP A 100 -16.81 6.42 -10.74
C TRP A 100 -16.70 7.95 -10.69
N LYS A 101 -15.94 8.38 -9.71
CA LYS A 101 -15.59 9.76 -9.46
C LYS A 101 -14.08 9.86 -9.40
N VAL A 102 -13.52 10.91 -9.98
CA VAL A 102 -12.10 11.24 -9.87
C VAL A 102 -11.98 12.52 -9.07
N THR A 103 -11.20 12.45 -7.99
CA THR A 103 -10.95 13.54 -7.07
C THR A 103 -9.56 14.09 -7.30
N THR A 104 -9.46 15.41 -7.42
CA THR A 104 -8.21 16.16 -7.49
C THR A 104 -8.18 17.19 -6.36
N ILE A 105 -6.97 17.61 -6.01
CA ILE A 105 -6.74 18.60 -4.95
C ILE A 105 -5.89 19.72 -5.55
N LYS A 106 -6.35 20.96 -5.41
CA LYS A 106 -5.63 22.15 -5.85
C LYS A 106 -4.22 22.20 -5.24
N GLY A 107 -3.19 22.38 -6.07
CA GLY A 107 -1.78 22.35 -5.63
C GLY A 107 -1.19 20.96 -5.50
N ARG A 108 -1.92 19.92 -5.91
CA ARG A 108 -1.48 18.51 -6.01
C ARG A 108 -1.74 17.97 -7.41
N GLU A 109 -1.46 18.76 -8.43
CA GLU A 109 -1.65 18.38 -9.83
C GLU A 109 -0.86 17.11 -10.16
N GLY A 110 -1.55 16.07 -10.63
CA GLY A 110 -0.97 14.73 -10.84
C GLY A 110 -1.31 13.71 -9.74
N LEU A 111 -1.96 14.13 -8.64
CA LEU A 111 -2.54 13.25 -7.65
C LEU A 111 -4.03 13.07 -7.93
N TYR A 112 -4.44 11.84 -8.19
CA TYR A 112 -5.83 11.49 -8.45
C TYR A 112 -6.30 10.43 -7.46
N ILE A 113 -7.51 10.60 -6.93
CA ILE A 113 -8.14 9.62 -6.05
C ILE A 113 -9.46 9.19 -6.66
N LEU A 114 -9.68 7.89 -6.78
CA LEU A 114 -10.92 7.27 -7.23
C LEU A 114 -11.57 6.55 -6.03
N PRO A 115 -12.51 7.18 -5.32
CA PRO A 115 -13.07 6.62 -4.09
C PRO A 115 -13.97 5.41 -4.38
N GLY A 116 -13.68 4.29 -3.72
CA GLY A 116 -14.55 3.12 -3.65
C GLY A 116 -14.97 2.54 -4.99
N ILE A 117 -14.09 2.52 -6.00
CA ILE A 117 -14.45 2.00 -7.35
C ILE A 117 -14.59 0.48 -7.38
N VAL A 118 -14.07 -0.22 -6.38
CA VAL A 118 -14.23 -1.68 -6.23
C VAL A 118 -15.56 -1.99 -5.52
N ARG A 119 -16.34 -2.92 -6.06
CA ARG A 119 -17.60 -3.39 -5.47
C ARG A 119 -17.35 -4.01 -4.10
N GLU A 120 -18.30 -3.81 -3.20
CA GLU A 120 -18.23 -4.28 -1.82
C GLU A 120 -18.03 -5.81 -1.72
N ASP A 121 -18.70 -6.57 -2.59
CA ASP A 121 -18.59 -8.04 -2.66
C ASP A 121 -17.22 -8.55 -3.15
N ALA A 122 -16.37 -7.65 -3.67
CA ALA A 122 -15.06 -7.97 -4.21
C ALA A 122 -13.91 -7.64 -3.27
N HIS A 123 -14.14 -6.90 -2.17
CA HIS A 123 -13.05 -6.51 -1.25
C HIS A 123 -12.37 -7.72 -0.62
N LEU A 124 -13.16 -8.69 -0.13
CA LEU A 124 -12.62 -9.94 0.42
C LEU A 124 -11.94 -10.81 -0.65
N LYS A 125 -12.45 -10.79 -1.90
CA LYS A 125 -11.81 -11.50 -3.02
C LYS A 125 -10.42 -10.93 -3.30
N TRP A 126 -10.26 -9.61 -3.29
CA TRP A 126 -8.96 -8.97 -3.45
C TRP A 126 -8.02 -9.22 -2.28
N LEU A 127 -8.51 -9.15 -1.03
CA LEU A 127 -7.70 -9.49 0.13
C LEU A 127 -7.21 -10.95 0.05
N ASP A 128 -8.08 -11.90 -0.29
CA ASP A 128 -7.69 -13.30 -0.50
C ASP A 128 -6.60 -13.44 -1.58
N ARG A 129 -6.76 -12.75 -2.72
CA ARG A 129 -5.74 -12.71 -3.79
C ARG A 129 -4.39 -12.23 -3.28
N THR A 130 -4.34 -11.23 -2.41
CA THR A 130 -3.06 -10.73 -1.89
C THR A 130 -2.28 -11.80 -1.14
N PHE A 131 -2.95 -12.61 -0.31
CA PHE A 131 -2.26 -13.69 0.39
C PHE A 131 -1.80 -14.81 -0.56
N LYS A 132 -2.55 -15.08 -1.63
CA LYS A 132 -2.12 -15.96 -2.72
C LYS A 132 -0.90 -15.42 -3.45
N TYR A 133 -0.81 -14.10 -3.63
CA TYR A 133 0.40 -13.49 -4.20
C TYR A 133 1.62 -13.65 -3.29
N ALA A 134 1.44 -13.75 -1.97
CA ALA A 134 2.52 -13.93 -1.02
C ALA A 134 3.05 -15.38 -0.96
N GLU A 135 2.36 -16.33 -1.57
CA GLU A 135 2.81 -17.72 -1.68
C GLU A 135 4.07 -17.84 -2.55
N PRO A 136 4.93 -18.84 -2.29
CA PRO A 136 6.02 -19.18 -3.21
C PRO A 136 5.51 -19.37 -4.65
N PRO A 137 6.27 -18.93 -5.67
CA PRO A 137 7.66 -18.51 -5.58
C PRO A 137 7.87 -17.04 -5.15
N ASN A 138 6.80 -16.25 -4.94
CA ASN A 138 6.93 -14.81 -4.72
C ASN A 138 7.71 -14.45 -3.46
N VAL A 139 8.51 -13.38 -3.55
CA VAL A 139 9.38 -12.94 -2.45
C VAL A 139 8.56 -12.12 -1.45
N THR A 140 8.75 -12.41 -0.17
CA THR A 140 8.19 -11.67 0.95
C THR A 140 9.28 -11.20 1.89
N ASN A 141 8.91 -10.38 2.88
CA ASN A 141 9.82 -10.05 3.97
C ASN A 141 10.35 -11.27 4.73
N LEU A 142 9.61 -12.38 4.75
CA LEU A 142 10.01 -13.58 5.50
C LEU A 142 10.99 -14.44 4.72
N THR A 143 10.74 -14.62 3.41
CA THR A 143 11.63 -15.39 2.54
C THR A 143 12.99 -14.70 2.38
N ALA A 144 13.01 -13.37 2.34
CA ALA A 144 14.24 -12.58 2.32
C ALA A 144 15.13 -12.81 3.55
N HIS A 145 14.54 -13.22 4.68
CA HIS A 145 15.24 -13.53 5.93
C HIS A 145 15.37 -15.04 6.19
N GLY A 146 15.17 -15.88 5.17
CA GLY A 146 15.36 -17.33 5.25
C GLY A 146 14.21 -18.12 5.89
N THR A 147 13.09 -17.47 6.20
CA THR A 147 11.87 -18.14 6.67
C THR A 147 10.86 -18.19 5.53
N SER A 148 10.78 -19.32 4.83
CA SER A 148 9.78 -19.51 3.79
C SER A 148 8.66 -20.42 4.30
N PRO A 149 7.43 -19.91 4.54
CA PRO A 149 6.29 -20.81 4.57
C PRO A 149 6.23 -21.58 3.24
N THR A 150 5.87 -22.86 3.29
CA THR A 150 5.74 -23.70 2.10
C THR A 150 4.40 -23.51 1.41
N SER A 151 3.35 -23.16 2.17
CA SER A 151 2.00 -22.88 1.71
C SER A 151 1.17 -22.21 2.80
N ASP A 152 0.05 -21.61 2.43
CA ASP A 152 -0.94 -20.99 3.34
C ASP A 152 -0.30 -19.90 4.20
N VAL A 153 0.29 -18.92 3.52
CA VAL A 153 1.01 -17.78 4.11
C VAL A 153 0.13 -17.02 5.09
N LEU A 154 -1.15 -16.84 4.79
CA LEU A 154 -2.09 -16.16 5.68
C LEU A 154 -2.15 -16.86 7.04
N LYS A 155 -2.41 -18.17 7.06
CA LYS A 155 -2.52 -18.93 8.29
C LYS A 155 -1.18 -19.11 8.99
N ALA A 156 -0.12 -19.39 8.23
CA ALA A 156 1.20 -19.67 8.78
C ALA A 156 1.84 -18.42 9.39
N VAL A 157 1.78 -17.29 8.68
CA VAL A 157 2.61 -16.11 8.97
C VAL A 157 1.94 -14.77 8.66
N GLY A 158 0.63 -14.71 8.38
CA GLY A 158 -0.05 -13.48 7.95
C GLY A 158 0.11 -12.29 8.92
N LYS A 159 0.23 -12.55 10.23
CA LYS A 159 0.50 -11.51 11.25
C LYS A 159 1.91 -10.90 11.14
N ASN A 160 2.86 -11.64 10.58
CA ASN A 160 4.27 -11.26 10.42
C ASN A 160 4.60 -10.80 8.99
N LEU A 161 3.69 -11.01 8.04
CA LEU A 161 3.82 -10.52 6.68
C LEU A 161 3.77 -8.98 6.65
N ARG A 162 4.67 -8.36 5.91
CA ARG A 162 4.82 -6.90 5.78
C ARG A 162 4.83 -6.46 4.34
N TRP A 163 5.49 -7.21 3.47
CA TRP A 163 5.47 -6.94 2.04
C TRP A 163 5.64 -8.21 1.21
N THR A 164 5.16 -8.14 -0.03
CA THR A 164 5.40 -9.11 -1.11
C THR A 164 5.71 -8.34 -2.40
N THR A 165 6.67 -8.81 -3.19
CA THR A 165 6.99 -8.26 -4.52
C THR A 165 6.52 -9.19 -5.65
N LEU A 166 6.03 -8.61 -6.73
CA LEU A 166 5.44 -9.31 -7.88
C LEU A 166 6.04 -8.78 -9.19
N GLY A 167 6.26 -9.67 -10.16
CA GLY A 167 6.89 -9.32 -11.44
C GLY A 167 8.39 -9.08 -11.28
N VAL A 168 8.84 -7.85 -11.50
CA VAL A 168 10.23 -7.43 -11.22
C VAL A 168 10.39 -7.18 -9.72
N ASP A 169 11.30 -7.91 -9.08
CA ASP A 169 11.49 -7.84 -7.63
C ASP A 169 12.30 -6.63 -7.21
N TYR A 170 11.72 -5.79 -6.35
CA TYR A 170 12.44 -4.68 -5.75
C TYR A 170 13.54 -5.18 -4.80
N ASN A 171 14.78 -4.75 -5.02
CA ASN A 171 15.89 -5.09 -4.14
C ASN A 171 16.00 -4.07 -2.99
N TRP A 172 15.65 -4.49 -1.78
CA TRP A 172 15.67 -3.63 -0.59
C TRP A 172 17.08 -3.15 -0.18
N VAL A 173 18.14 -3.85 -0.59
CA VAL A 173 19.53 -3.50 -0.28
C VAL A 173 20.04 -2.43 -1.24
N THR A 174 19.92 -2.68 -2.55
CA THR A 174 20.41 -1.76 -3.57
C THR A 174 19.45 -0.61 -3.86
N LYS A 175 18.17 -0.79 -3.50
CA LYS A 175 17.05 0.12 -3.80
C LYS A 175 16.79 0.28 -5.30
N GLU A 176 17.02 -0.79 -6.05
CA GLU A 176 16.91 -0.83 -7.51
C GLU A 176 16.05 -2.03 -7.93
N TYR A 177 15.58 -1.97 -9.17
CA TYR A 177 14.95 -3.10 -9.83
C TYR A 177 15.96 -3.80 -10.76
N PRO A 178 16.14 -5.13 -10.66
CA PRO A 178 16.86 -5.90 -11.67
C PRO A 178 16.08 -5.93 -12.99
N PHE A 179 16.66 -6.54 -14.02
CA PHE A 179 15.97 -6.76 -15.31
C PHE A 179 15.17 -8.07 -15.33
N GLU A 180 15.52 -9.02 -14.46
CA GLU A 180 14.82 -10.28 -14.35
C GLU A 180 13.40 -10.06 -13.82
N LYS A 181 12.43 -10.72 -14.46
CA LYS A 181 11.02 -10.64 -14.08
C LYS A 181 10.43 -12.03 -13.92
N ARG A 182 9.52 -12.14 -12.98
CA ARG A 182 8.61 -13.29 -12.86
C ARG A 182 7.29 -12.99 -13.55
N GLN A 183 6.39 -13.97 -13.53
CA GLN A 183 5.03 -13.75 -13.98
C GLN A 183 4.38 -12.62 -13.17
N PHE A 184 3.84 -11.64 -13.88
CA PHE A 184 3.09 -10.54 -13.27
C PHE A 184 1.58 -10.82 -13.37
N PRO A 185 0.80 -10.63 -12.30
CA PRO A 185 -0.64 -10.93 -12.33
C PRO A 185 -1.40 -10.05 -13.34
N THR A 186 -2.09 -10.67 -14.28
CA THR A 186 -2.79 -9.98 -15.37
C THR A 186 -3.87 -9.02 -14.85
N GLU A 187 -4.55 -9.37 -13.77
CA GLU A 187 -5.54 -8.53 -13.12
C GLU A 187 -4.95 -7.21 -12.58
N LEU A 188 -3.69 -7.21 -12.14
CA LEU A 188 -3.01 -5.99 -11.70
C LEU A 188 -2.64 -5.11 -12.90
N SER A 189 -2.13 -5.70 -13.99
CA SER A 189 -1.88 -4.96 -15.22
C SER A 189 -3.15 -4.32 -15.76
N ARG A 190 -4.25 -5.08 -15.83
CA ARG A 190 -5.53 -4.57 -16.33
C ARG A 190 -6.09 -3.47 -15.45
N LEU A 191 -6.06 -3.64 -14.13
CA LEU A 191 -6.53 -2.59 -13.21
C LEU A 191 -5.75 -1.28 -13.40
N ALA A 192 -4.41 -1.37 -13.50
CA ALA A 192 -3.55 -0.22 -13.69
C ALA A 192 -3.77 0.45 -15.06
N GLU A 193 -3.85 -0.33 -16.13
CA GLU A 193 -4.16 0.13 -17.49
C GLU A 193 -5.48 0.90 -17.53
N PHE A 194 -6.54 0.35 -16.93
CA PHE A 194 -7.85 0.98 -16.91
C PHE A 194 -7.87 2.27 -16.10
N VAL A 195 -7.30 2.26 -14.90
CA VAL A 195 -7.26 3.44 -14.04
C VAL A 195 -6.46 4.56 -14.71
N CYS A 196 -5.31 4.25 -15.32
CA CYS A 196 -4.50 5.25 -16.01
C CYS A 196 -5.17 5.82 -17.27
N ALA A 197 -5.88 4.99 -18.03
CA ALA A 197 -6.68 5.44 -19.18
C ALA A 197 -7.77 6.43 -18.74
N ILE A 198 -8.56 6.04 -17.74
CA ILE A 198 -9.68 6.81 -17.18
C ILE A 198 -9.25 8.17 -16.61
N VAL A 199 -8.09 8.19 -15.96
CA VAL A 199 -7.52 9.42 -15.39
C VAL A 199 -6.80 10.26 -16.46
N GLY A 200 -6.51 9.70 -17.63
CA GLY A 200 -5.87 10.41 -18.73
C GLY A 200 -4.37 10.63 -18.53
N VAL A 201 -3.68 9.73 -17.82
CA VAL A 201 -2.23 9.84 -17.50
C VAL A 201 -1.34 8.96 -18.39
N GLY A 202 -1.87 8.53 -19.53
CA GLY A 202 -1.17 7.69 -20.49
C GLY A 202 -1.21 6.20 -20.16
N GLU A 203 -0.59 5.39 -21.03
CA GLU A 203 -0.51 3.94 -20.84
C GLU A 203 0.51 3.58 -19.76
N LEU A 204 0.12 2.66 -18.86
CA LEU A 204 1.00 2.08 -17.84
C LEU A 204 1.18 0.58 -18.11
N LYS A 205 2.36 0.19 -18.59
CA LYS A 205 2.70 -1.23 -18.85
C LYS A 205 3.24 -1.85 -17.57
N ALA A 206 2.34 -2.13 -16.63
CA ALA A 206 2.69 -2.64 -15.32
C ALA A 206 3.41 -4.00 -15.41
N ASP A 207 4.61 -4.05 -14.83
CA ASP A 207 5.47 -5.22 -14.75
C ASP A 207 6.05 -5.45 -13.35
N ALA A 208 5.76 -4.56 -12.40
CA ALA A 208 6.11 -4.72 -11.00
C ALA A 208 5.00 -4.24 -10.06
N ALA A 209 4.90 -4.90 -8.91
CA ALA A 209 4.03 -4.45 -7.82
C ALA A 209 4.62 -4.80 -6.46
N ILE A 210 4.31 -3.96 -5.48
CA ILE A 210 4.58 -4.21 -4.06
C ILE A 210 3.24 -4.28 -3.34
N VAL A 211 2.96 -5.41 -2.71
CA VAL A 211 1.84 -5.56 -1.79
C VAL A 211 2.34 -5.26 -0.39
N ASN A 212 1.82 -4.22 0.25
CA ASN A 212 2.14 -3.87 1.63
C ASN A 212 1.02 -4.32 2.56
N TYR A 213 1.41 -5.02 3.63
CA TYR A 213 0.52 -5.56 4.65
C TYR A 213 0.69 -4.76 5.94
N TYR A 214 -0.42 -4.19 6.42
CA TYR A 214 -0.46 -3.34 7.60
C TYR A 214 -1.34 -3.99 8.68
N PRO A 215 -0.78 -4.92 9.48
CA PRO A 215 -1.40 -5.32 10.73
C PRO A 215 -1.68 -4.12 11.65
N PRO A 216 -2.50 -4.28 12.70
CA PRO A 216 -2.75 -3.23 13.66
C PRO A 216 -1.44 -2.59 14.11
N LYS A 217 -1.42 -1.27 14.24
CA LYS A 217 -0.27 -0.48 14.70
C LYS A 217 0.86 -0.31 13.67
N SER A 218 0.74 -0.83 12.47
CA SER A 218 1.70 -0.58 11.38
C SER A 218 1.71 0.89 10.95
N THR A 219 2.86 1.34 10.47
CA THR A 219 3.08 2.68 9.92
C THR A 219 4.05 2.59 8.75
N LEU A 220 3.97 3.52 7.81
CA LEU A 220 4.97 3.72 6.76
C LEU A 220 5.54 5.13 6.87
N SER A 221 6.83 5.24 7.20
CA SER A 221 7.52 6.52 7.40
C SER A 221 7.58 7.35 6.11
N PRO A 222 7.83 8.68 6.19
CA PRO A 222 7.97 9.53 5.02
C PRO A 222 9.05 9.02 4.05
N HIS A 223 8.69 8.82 2.78
CA HIS A 223 9.58 8.34 1.71
C HIS A 223 9.11 8.83 0.34
N GLN A 224 9.91 8.56 -0.69
CA GLN A 224 9.63 8.80 -2.12
C GLN A 224 9.91 7.51 -2.89
N ASP A 225 9.08 7.21 -3.88
CA ASP A 225 9.26 6.07 -4.78
C ASP A 225 10.02 6.53 -6.03
N ARG A 226 11.33 6.24 -6.09
CA ARG A 226 12.25 6.79 -7.09
C ARG A 226 13.15 5.76 -7.77
N SER A 227 12.78 4.49 -7.67
CA SER A 227 13.64 3.35 -8.06
C SER A 227 13.34 2.81 -9.45
N GLU A 228 12.22 3.22 -10.05
CA GLU A 228 11.87 2.89 -11.42
C GLU A 228 12.77 3.64 -12.42
N ARG A 229 13.02 3.03 -13.58
CA ARG A 229 13.89 3.63 -14.61
C ARG A 229 13.24 4.82 -15.30
N ASP A 230 11.92 4.75 -15.51
CA ASP A 230 11.13 5.84 -16.08
C ASP A 230 10.17 6.40 -15.02
N LEU A 231 10.56 7.52 -14.42
CA LEU A 231 9.78 8.22 -13.41
C LEU A 231 8.67 9.11 -14.01
N THR A 232 8.51 9.14 -15.34
CA THR A 232 7.37 9.81 -15.98
C THR A 232 6.11 8.95 -15.92
N ARG A 233 6.26 7.64 -15.71
CA ARG A 233 5.13 6.70 -15.60
C ARG A 233 4.39 6.86 -14.29
N ALA A 234 3.07 6.77 -14.37
CA ALA A 234 2.20 6.80 -13.22
C ALA A 234 2.48 5.62 -12.26
N LEU A 235 2.13 5.82 -11.00
CA LEU A 235 2.07 4.79 -9.98
C LEU A 235 0.63 4.67 -9.50
N VAL A 236 0.09 3.45 -9.52
CA VAL A 236 -1.29 3.16 -9.12
C VAL A 236 -1.27 2.40 -7.80
N SER A 237 -2.05 2.86 -6.83
CA SER A 237 -2.11 2.30 -5.49
C SER A 237 -3.54 1.97 -5.09
N VAL A 238 -3.83 0.73 -4.72
CA VAL A 238 -5.18 0.24 -4.40
C VAL A 238 -5.24 -0.18 -2.93
N SER A 239 -6.29 0.20 -2.21
CA SER A 239 -6.42 -0.05 -0.77
C SER A 239 -7.54 -1.05 -0.45
N PHE A 240 -7.30 -1.97 0.49
CA PHE A 240 -8.31 -2.91 1.00
C PHE A 240 -8.22 -3.09 2.52
N GLY A 241 -9.35 -3.36 3.17
CA GLY A 241 -9.41 -3.62 4.62
C GLY A 241 -9.75 -2.36 5.43
N GLN A 242 -9.03 -2.15 6.53
CA GLN A 242 -9.24 -0.96 7.37
C GLN A 242 -8.75 0.33 6.69
N SER A 243 -9.30 1.47 7.09
CA SER A 243 -8.93 2.77 6.52
C SER A 243 -7.56 3.23 7.01
N ALA A 244 -6.90 4.08 6.23
CA ALA A 244 -5.63 4.68 6.60
C ALA A 244 -5.68 6.21 6.45
N VAL A 245 -4.95 6.91 7.32
CA VAL A 245 -4.53 8.27 7.02
C VAL A 245 -3.31 8.18 6.13
N TYR A 246 -3.41 8.79 4.94
CA TYR A 246 -2.32 8.95 3.99
C TYR A 246 -1.87 10.41 4.01
N LEU A 247 -0.56 10.64 4.13
CA LEU A 247 0.02 11.97 4.05
C LEU A 247 0.68 12.15 2.70
N THR A 248 0.34 13.23 1.99
CA THR A 248 1.01 13.64 0.76
C THR A 248 1.65 15.01 0.94
N GLY A 249 2.93 15.12 0.65
CA GLY A 249 3.75 16.30 0.84
C GLY A 249 4.28 16.85 -0.47
N GLY A 250 5.39 17.58 -0.40
CA GLY A 250 6.09 18.10 -1.57
C GLY A 250 7.39 17.35 -1.86
N ASN A 251 8.30 18.02 -2.58
CA ASN A 251 9.62 17.46 -2.93
C ASN A 251 10.63 17.51 -1.77
N SER A 252 10.31 18.25 -0.71
CA SER A 252 11.03 18.32 0.56
C SER A 252 10.13 18.04 1.75
N LEU A 253 10.74 17.69 2.90
CA LEU A 253 10.01 17.38 4.15
C LEU A 253 9.43 18.62 4.86
N ASP A 254 9.76 19.82 4.40
CA ASP A 254 9.31 21.11 4.95
C ASP A 254 8.18 21.76 4.14
N GLU A 255 7.86 21.21 2.97
CA GLU A 255 6.73 21.65 2.15
C GLU A 255 5.37 21.28 2.79
N PRO A 256 4.28 21.95 2.38
CA PRO A 256 2.94 21.67 2.88
C PRO A 256 2.55 20.19 2.73
N VAL A 257 1.81 19.68 3.72
CA VAL A 257 1.37 18.28 3.77
C VAL A 257 -0.13 18.22 3.95
N ASP A 258 -0.80 17.45 3.11
CA ASP A 258 -2.22 17.14 3.24
C ASP A 258 -2.41 15.73 3.81
N ALA A 259 -3.42 15.59 4.66
CA ALA A 259 -3.86 14.30 5.20
C ALA A 259 -5.14 13.88 4.51
N LEU A 260 -5.15 12.68 3.92
CA LEU A 260 -6.26 12.11 3.18
C LEU A 260 -6.68 10.78 3.81
N TRP A 261 -7.97 10.48 3.78
CA TRP A 261 -8.45 9.13 4.01
C TRP A 261 -8.23 8.27 2.78
N LEU A 262 -7.78 7.03 3.00
CA LEU A 262 -7.87 5.95 2.03
C LEU A 262 -8.67 4.81 2.65
N HIS A 263 -9.84 4.54 2.08
CA HIS A 263 -10.76 3.50 2.48
C HIS A 263 -10.58 2.22 1.63
N SER A 264 -11.29 1.17 2.01
CA SER A 264 -11.31 -0.08 1.24
C SER A 264 -11.97 0.14 -0.11
N GLY A 265 -11.30 -0.26 -1.18
CA GLY A 265 -11.74 -0.07 -2.56
C GLY A 265 -11.32 1.26 -3.20
N ASP A 266 -10.62 2.13 -2.47
CA ASP A 266 -10.06 3.37 -3.02
C ASP A 266 -8.82 3.08 -3.87
N VAL A 267 -8.71 3.83 -4.97
CA VAL A 267 -7.52 3.85 -5.82
C VAL A 267 -6.91 5.24 -5.82
N LEU A 268 -5.60 5.31 -5.67
CA LEU A 268 -4.80 6.52 -5.73
C LEU A 268 -3.81 6.41 -6.89
N VAL A 269 -3.69 7.46 -7.70
CA VAL A 269 -2.75 7.54 -8.82
C VAL A 269 -1.82 8.72 -8.59
N MET A 270 -0.51 8.45 -8.66
CA MET A 270 0.55 9.45 -8.58
C MET A 270 1.21 9.57 -9.94
N HIS A 271 1.17 10.76 -10.53
CA HIS A 271 1.73 11.08 -11.84
C HIS A 271 2.35 12.49 -11.83
N ALA A 272 3.17 12.81 -12.83
CA ALA A 272 3.84 14.10 -12.97
C ALA A 272 4.54 14.53 -11.66
N ASP A 273 4.35 15.77 -11.21
CA ASP A 273 5.01 16.31 -10.02
C ASP A 273 4.67 15.53 -8.75
N GLN A 274 3.50 14.91 -8.67
CA GLN A 274 3.08 14.08 -7.53
C GLN A 274 3.72 12.70 -7.54
N ARG A 275 4.38 12.28 -8.62
CA ARG A 275 5.07 10.98 -8.70
C ARG A 275 6.26 10.87 -7.76
N LEU A 276 6.87 11.99 -7.42
CA LEU A 276 8.09 12.09 -6.63
C LEU A 276 7.92 12.88 -5.33
N VAL A 277 6.71 13.03 -4.80
CA VAL A 277 6.52 13.70 -3.51
C VAL A 277 6.79 12.77 -2.32
N TYR A 278 7.21 13.37 -1.20
CA TYR A 278 7.21 12.67 0.07
C TYR A 278 5.80 12.27 0.45
N HIS A 279 5.64 11.01 0.86
CA HIS A 279 4.36 10.49 1.34
C HIS A 279 4.55 9.46 2.46
N ALA A 280 3.49 9.23 3.24
CA ALA A 280 3.53 8.37 4.41
C ALA A 280 2.16 7.81 4.80
N VAL A 281 2.17 6.76 5.62
CA VAL A 281 0.97 6.22 6.29
C VAL A 281 1.22 6.20 7.80
N PRO A 282 0.88 7.27 8.54
CA PRO A 282 1.13 7.36 9.98
C PRO A 282 0.26 6.42 10.82
N CYS A 283 -0.94 6.06 10.36
CA CYS A 283 -1.83 5.19 11.11
C CYS A 283 -2.86 4.45 10.24
N ILE A 284 -3.29 3.31 10.76
CA ILE A 284 -4.43 2.52 10.29
C ILE A 284 -5.55 2.68 11.33
N VAL A 285 -6.76 2.98 10.87
CA VAL A 285 -7.91 3.29 11.70
C VAL A 285 -9.00 2.25 11.45
N SER A 286 -9.52 1.68 12.52
CA SER A 286 -10.59 0.69 12.41
C SER A 286 -11.90 1.39 12.11
N THR A 287 -12.47 1.11 10.94
CA THR A 287 -13.67 1.80 10.43
C THR A 287 -14.78 0.84 10.06
N ARG A 288 -14.49 -0.46 9.91
CA ARG A 288 -15.49 -1.46 9.52
C ARG A 288 -15.12 -2.87 9.97
N LYS A 289 -16.14 -3.70 10.13
CA LYS A 289 -16.00 -5.15 10.28
C LYS A 289 -16.32 -5.81 8.94
N PHE A 290 -15.49 -6.75 8.51
CA PHE A 290 -15.75 -7.52 7.32
C PHE A 290 -16.51 -8.79 7.67
N THR A 291 -17.55 -9.07 6.90
CA THR A 291 -18.32 -10.31 6.96
C THR A 291 -18.50 -10.82 5.53
N GLY A 292 -18.74 -12.11 5.37
CA GLY A 292 -18.99 -12.72 4.07
C GLY A 292 -20.03 -13.82 4.21
N PRO A 293 -20.52 -14.36 3.08
CA PRO A 293 -21.43 -15.50 3.11
C PRO A 293 -20.83 -16.67 3.89
N ASP A 294 -21.68 -17.43 4.59
CA ASP A 294 -21.24 -18.55 5.42
C ASP A 294 -20.40 -19.55 4.62
N GLY A 295 -19.20 -19.83 5.11
CA GLY A 295 -18.25 -20.77 4.49
C GLY A 295 -17.52 -20.24 3.25
N ALA A 296 -17.83 -19.03 2.75
CA ALA A 296 -17.17 -18.50 1.55
C ALA A 296 -15.72 -18.05 1.78
N TYR A 297 -15.39 -17.65 3.02
CA TYR A 297 -14.06 -17.17 3.40
C TYR A 297 -13.60 -17.79 4.71
N SER A 298 -12.28 -17.98 4.84
CA SER A 298 -11.69 -18.47 6.09
C SER A 298 -11.87 -17.47 7.23
N LYS A 299 -11.88 -17.96 8.46
CA LYS A 299 -11.94 -17.11 9.65
C LYS A 299 -10.73 -16.18 9.71
N GLU A 300 -9.56 -16.69 9.36
CA GLU A 300 -8.30 -15.95 9.33
C GLU A 300 -8.37 -14.74 8.39
N LEU A 301 -8.98 -14.90 7.21
CA LEU A 301 -9.14 -13.80 6.26
C LEU A 301 -10.10 -12.74 6.78
N LEU A 302 -11.24 -13.15 7.34
CA LEU A 302 -12.24 -12.23 7.92
C LEU A 302 -11.67 -11.46 9.12
N ASP A 303 -10.92 -12.14 9.99
CA ASP A 303 -10.25 -11.54 11.14
C ASP A 303 -9.16 -10.56 10.68
N TYR A 304 -8.38 -10.93 9.66
CA TYR A 304 -7.36 -10.03 9.09
C TYR A 304 -7.99 -8.78 8.48
N ALA A 305 -8.98 -8.96 7.60
CA ALA A 305 -9.70 -7.86 6.94
C ALA A 305 -10.32 -6.88 7.96
N SER A 306 -10.85 -7.41 9.06
CA SER A 306 -11.49 -6.63 10.13
C SER A 306 -10.52 -5.89 11.06
N THR A 307 -9.21 -6.14 10.96
CA THR A 307 -8.21 -5.58 11.88
C THR A 307 -7.04 -4.89 11.18
N SER A 308 -6.86 -5.14 9.89
CA SER A 308 -5.65 -4.80 9.14
C SER A 308 -6.00 -4.15 7.81
N ARG A 309 -5.00 -3.53 7.18
CA ARG A 309 -5.08 -2.96 5.83
C ARG A 309 -4.09 -3.66 4.91
N VAL A 310 -4.45 -3.81 3.64
CA VAL A 310 -3.53 -4.17 2.57
C VAL A 310 -3.54 -3.08 1.51
N ASN A 311 -2.38 -2.86 0.90
CA ASN A 311 -2.21 -1.94 -0.21
C ASN A 311 -1.43 -2.62 -1.33
N ILE A 312 -1.83 -2.41 -2.57
CA ILE A 312 -1.12 -2.90 -3.74
C ILE A 312 -0.66 -1.68 -4.53
N THR A 313 0.65 -1.50 -4.67
CA THR A 313 1.24 -0.43 -5.49
C THR A 313 1.83 -1.02 -6.76
N ILE A 314 1.28 -0.61 -7.89
CA ILE A 314 1.54 -1.11 -9.25
C ILE A 314 2.31 -0.04 -10.02
N ARG A 315 3.34 -0.47 -10.75
CA ARG A 315 4.33 0.41 -11.39
C ARG A 315 4.87 -0.23 -12.67
N GLN A 316 5.44 0.60 -13.53
CA GLN A 316 6.23 0.18 -14.68
C GLN A 316 7.71 0.43 -14.40
N VAL A 317 8.52 -0.60 -14.59
CA VAL A 317 9.95 -0.62 -14.27
C VAL A 317 10.81 -0.80 -15.51
N ASN A 318 10.40 -1.68 -16.42
CA ASN A 318 11.00 -1.83 -17.73
C ASN A 318 10.28 -0.97 -18.77
N GLU A 319 10.99 -0.67 -19.87
CA GLU A 319 10.48 0.11 -21.01
C GLU A 319 9.40 -0.64 -21.82
#